data_AF-A0A1I0I104-F1
#
_entry.id   AF-A0A1I0I104-F1
#
_cell.length_a   1.000
_cell.length_b   1.000
_cell.length_c   1.000
_cell.angle_alpha   90.00
_cell.angle_beta   90.00
_cell.angle_gamma   90.00
#
_symmetry.space_group_name_H-M   'P 1'
#
loop_
_entity.id
_entity.type
_entity.pdbx_description
1 polymer ?
#
loop_
_entity_poly.entity_id
_entity_poly.type
_entity_poly.pdbx_seq_one_letter_code
_entity_poly.pdbx_strand_id
1 'polypeptide(L)'
;MSGVDYDILYQQLNLLEGEKQFLEKVKPFLQELIVDLSNLPASVNGLSLLPLFKRCLLKINDYEEEIETVERDSLLDVIYRLGELVGLSRESEFAEEWRGDW
;
A
#
# COMPACT_ATOMS: atom_id res chain seq x y z
N MET A 1 3.05 16.60 17.40
CA MET A 1 2.34 16.74 16.12
C MET A 1 2.33 15.35 15.51
N SER A 2 1.16 14.71 15.48
CA SER A 2 0.98 13.35 14.97
C SER A 2 1.24 13.31 13.46
N GLY A 3 1.71 12.18 12.95
CA GLY A 3 1.77 11.89 11.52
C GLY A 3 0.38 11.85 10.88
N VAL A 4 0.29 11.23 9.70
CA VAL A 4 -1.00 10.99 9.05
C VAL A 4 -1.90 10.15 9.97
N ASP A 5 -3.17 10.53 10.07
CA ASP A 5 -4.15 9.86 10.91
C ASP A 5 -4.29 8.38 10.51
N TYR A 6 -4.13 7.48 11.50
CA TYR A 6 -4.26 6.05 11.32
C TYR A 6 -5.63 5.67 10.72
N ASP A 7 -6.71 6.30 11.18
CA ASP A 7 -8.07 5.97 10.71
C ASP A 7 -8.25 6.33 9.23
N ILE A 8 -7.64 7.44 8.78
CA ILE A 8 -7.67 7.85 7.36
C ILE A 8 -6.91 6.83 6.49
N LEU A 9 -5.74 6.40 6.94
CA LEU A 9 -4.95 5.37 6.26
C LEU A 9 -5.70 4.03 6.24
N TYR A 10 -6.29 3.63 7.37
CA TYR A 10 -6.98 2.35 7.52
C TYR A 10 -8.25 2.26 6.66
N GLN A 11 -8.98 3.37 6.49
CA GLN A 11 -10.16 3.41 5.62
C GLN A 11 -9.85 3.07 4.16
N GLN A 12 -8.61 3.26 3.69
CA GLN A 12 -8.24 2.90 2.31
C GLN A 12 -8.38 1.40 2.06
N LEU A 13 -8.25 0.54 3.08
CA LEU A 13 -8.42 -0.91 2.93
C LEU A 13 -9.84 -1.33 2.58
N ASN A 14 -10.84 -0.46 2.75
CA ASN A 14 -12.21 -0.72 2.34
C ASN A 14 -12.41 -0.69 0.82
N LEU A 15 -11.41 -0.19 0.07
CA LEU A 15 -11.41 -0.13 -1.39
C LEU A 15 -10.82 -1.38 -2.04
N LEU A 16 -10.31 -2.33 -1.25
CA LEU A 16 -9.81 -3.59 -1.77
C LEU A 16 -10.95 -4.44 -2.33
N GLU A 17 -10.79 -4.85 -3.58
CA GLU A 17 -11.74 -5.70 -4.30
C GLU A 17 -11.05 -7.01 -4.71
N GLY A 18 -11.79 -8.11 -4.71
CA GLY A 18 -11.26 -9.42 -5.10
C GLY A 18 -11.71 -10.57 -4.21
N GLU A 19 -11.10 -11.73 -4.44
CA GLU A 19 -11.37 -12.96 -3.71
C GLU A 19 -11.03 -12.80 -2.23
N LYS A 20 -11.99 -13.18 -1.37
CA LYS A 20 -11.85 -13.05 0.08
C LYS A 20 -10.62 -13.78 0.61
N GLN A 21 -10.32 -14.98 0.11
CA GLN A 21 -9.18 -15.78 0.59
C GLN A 21 -7.85 -15.12 0.25
N PHE A 22 -7.72 -14.55 -0.96
CA PHE A 22 -6.57 -13.77 -1.35
C PHE A 22 -6.42 -12.52 -0.48
N LEU A 23 -7.50 -11.74 -0.33
CA LEU A 23 -7.48 -10.51 0.48
C LEU A 23 -7.12 -10.77 1.95
N GLU A 24 -7.53 -11.90 2.53
CA GLU A 24 -7.15 -12.30 3.89
C GLU A 24 -5.64 -12.55 4.03
N LYS A 25 -4.94 -12.98 2.96
CA LYS A 25 -3.48 -13.19 2.94
C LYS A 25 -2.71 -11.88 2.81
N VAL A 26 -3.16 -10.94 1.98
CA VAL A 26 -2.41 -9.71 1.67
C VAL A 26 -2.73 -8.51 2.56
N LYS A 27 -3.96 -8.41 3.10
CA LYS A 27 -4.36 -7.32 4.00
C LYS A 27 -3.41 -7.09 5.18
N PRO A 28 -2.86 -8.13 5.84
CA PRO A 28 -1.89 -7.95 6.92
C PRO A 28 -0.66 -7.12 6.52
N PHE A 29 -0.18 -7.22 5.28
CA PHE A 29 0.99 -6.46 4.82
C PHE A 29 0.67 -4.97 4.60
N LEU A 30 -0.54 -4.68 4.11
CA LEU A 30 -1.02 -3.30 3.99
C LEU A 30 -1.29 -2.69 5.38
N GLN A 31 -1.80 -3.48 6.33
CA GLN A 31 -1.98 -3.05 7.72
C GLN A 31 -0.63 -2.73 8.39
N GLU A 32 0.39 -3.57 8.17
CA GLU A 32 1.77 -3.29 8.63
C GLU A 32 2.28 -1.97 8.05
N LEU A 33 2.11 -1.75 6.75
CA LEU A 33 2.47 -0.49 6.10
C LEU A 33 1.73 0.70 6.76
N ILE A 34 0.43 0.60 6.99
CA ILE A 34 -0.37 1.65 7.63
C ILE A 34 0.14 1.97 9.05
N VAL A 35 0.45 0.94 9.85
CA VAL A 35 1.02 1.12 11.19
C VAL A 35 2.34 1.88 11.08
N ASP A 36 3.22 1.48 10.18
CA ASP A 36 4.50 2.16 9.97
C ASP A 36 4.30 3.61 9.55
N LEU A 37 3.40 3.88 8.59
CA LEU A 37 3.13 5.23 8.11
C LEU A 37 2.53 6.14 9.20
N SER A 38 1.63 5.61 10.02
CA SER A 38 0.97 6.37 11.11
C SER A 38 1.92 6.74 12.25
N ASN A 39 2.99 5.96 12.45
CA ASN A 39 4.00 6.19 13.49
C ASN A 39 5.06 7.24 13.08
N LEU A 40 5.04 7.72 11.84
CA LEU A 40 6.03 8.68 11.36
C LEU A 40 5.75 10.10 11.86
N PRO A 41 6.80 10.91 12.10
CA PRO A 41 6.64 12.34 12.30
C PRO A 41 6.02 13.02 11.07
N ALA A 42 5.18 14.04 11.28
CA ALA A 42 4.58 14.83 10.19
C ALA A 42 5.61 15.54 9.27
N SER A 43 6.87 15.64 9.69
CA SER A 43 7.96 16.27 8.93
C SER A 43 8.65 15.33 7.95
N VAL A 44 8.26 14.05 7.88
CA VAL A 44 8.91 13.08 7.01
C VAL A 44 8.52 13.31 5.55
N ASN A 45 9.50 13.30 4.65
CA ASN A 45 9.29 13.42 3.21
C ASN A 45 8.82 12.08 2.64
N GLY A 46 7.77 12.09 1.81
CA GLY A 46 7.24 10.91 1.12
C GLY A 46 8.31 10.07 0.42
N LEU A 47 9.31 10.68 -0.23
CA LEU A 47 10.39 9.93 -0.90
C LEU A 47 11.21 9.05 0.04
N SER A 48 11.37 9.45 1.31
CA SER A 48 12.06 8.63 2.32
C SER A 48 11.24 7.42 2.77
N LEU A 49 9.97 7.34 2.38
CA LEU A 49 9.02 6.27 2.73
C LEU A 49 8.92 5.20 1.65
N LEU A 50 9.46 5.42 0.46
CA LEU A 50 9.53 4.44 -0.62
C LEU A 50 10.01 3.05 -0.17
N PRO A 51 11.00 2.90 0.74
CA PRO A 51 11.39 1.58 1.24
C PRO A 51 10.27 0.81 1.97
N LEU A 52 9.32 1.51 2.62
CA LEU A 52 8.18 0.88 3.29
C LEU A 52 7.18 0.32 2.26
N PHE A 53 6.86 1.11 1.23
CA PHE A 53 6.00 0.68 0.12
C PHE A 53 6.62 -0.49 -0.66
N LYS A 54 7.91 -0.39 -0.98
CA LYS A 54 8.66 -1.47 -1.62
C LYS A 54 8.57 -2.77 -0.81
N ARG A 55 8.79 -2.69 0.52
CA ARG A 55 8.71 -3.87 1.38
C ARG A 55 7.31 -4.50 1.37
N CYS A 56 6.27 -3.68 1.37
CA CYS A 56 4.89 -4.14 1.30
C CYS A 56 4.61 -4.87 -0.02
N LEU A 57 4.97 -4.26 -1.17
CA LEU A 57 4.76 -4.86 -2.49
C LEU A 57 5.54 -6.16 -2.67
N LEU A 58 6.80 -6.22 -2.22
CA LEU A 58 7.58 -7.45 -2.29
C LEU A 58 6.95 -8.62 -1.50
N LYS A 59 6.26 -8.34 -0.37
CA LYS A 59 5.51 -9.37 0.37
C LYS A 59 4.24 -9.81 -0.35
N ILE A 60 3.60 -8.90 -1.08
CA ILE A 60 2.42 -9.21 -1.89
C ILE A 60 2.80 -10.08 -3.08
N ASN A 61 3.97 -9.86 -3.68
CA ASN A 61 4.46 -10.65 -4.82
C ASN A 61 4.64 -12.15 -4.50
N ASP A 62 4.77 -12.53 -3.22
CA ASP A 62 4.77 -13.95 -2.82
C ASP A 62 3.44 -14.67 -3.16
N TYR A 63 2.40 -13.91 -3.53
CA TYR A 63 1.08 -14.39 -3.92
C TYR A 63 0.72 -14.02 -5.37
N GLU A 64 1.70 -13.69 -6.22
CA GLU A 64 1.46 -13.21 -7.60
C GLU A 64 0.56 -14.13 -8.43
N GLU A 65 0.70 -15.46 -8.26
CA GLU A 65 -0.10 -16.46 -8.98
C GLU A 65 -1.60 -16.44 -8.63
N GLU A 66 -1.96 -15.80 -7.51
CA GLU A 66 -3.34 -15.65 -7.03
C GLU A 66 -3.94 -14.28 -7.39
N ILE A 67 -3.15 -13.37 -7.97
CA ILE A 67 -3.58 -12.00 -8.27
C ILE A 67 -4.24 -11.97 -9.65
N GLU A 68 -5.56 -11.80 -9.65
CA GLU A 68 -6.31 -11.54 -10.86
C GLU A 68 -6.41 -10.04 -11.14
N THR A 69 -6.99 -9.68 -12.29
CA THR A 69 -7.06 -8.28 -12.75
C THR A 69 -7.75 -7.35 -11.75
N VAL A 70 -8.79 -7.81 -11.05
CA VAL A 70 -9.56 -6.98 -10.10
C VAL A 70 -8.73 -6.69 -8.83
N GLU A 71 -8.06 -7.72 -8.31
CA GLU A 71 -7.17 -7.66 -7.17
C GLU A 71 -6.01 -6.72 -7.48
N ARG A 72 -5.40 -6.86 -8.66
CA ARG A 72 -4.31 -5.99 -9.11
C ARG A 72 -4.70 -4.52 -9.07
N ASP A 73 -5.79 -4.19 -9.74
CA ASP A 73 -6.21 -2.81 -9.94
C ASP A 73 -6.56 -2.16 -8.58
N SER A 74 -7.24 -2.91 -7.69
CA SER A 74 -7.59 -2.42 -6.36
C SER A 74 -6.38 -2.30 -5.42
N LEU A 75 -5.43 -3.24 -5.47
CA LEU A 75 -4.19 -3.18 -4.69
C LEU A 75 -3.36 -1.96 -5.06
N LEU A 76 -3.18 -1.72 -6.37
CA LEU A 76 -2.44 -0.54 -6.83
C LEU A 76 -3.14 0.75 -6.46
N ASP A 77 -4.48 0.84 -6.61
CA ASP A 77 -5.20 2.05 -6.21
C ASP A 77 -5.03 2.35 -4.72
N VAL A 78 -5.13 1.32 -3.86
CA VAL A 78 -4.88 1.47 -2.42
C VAL A 78 -3.44 1.90 -2.12
N ILE A 79 -2.45 1.29 -2.76
CA ILE A 79 -1.03 1.65 -2.58
C ILE A 79 -0.78 3.10 -2.98
N TYR A 80 -1.30 3.54 -4.13
CA TYR A 80 -1.14 4.92 -4.57
C TYR A 80 -1.83 5.93 -3.65
N ARG A 81 -3.05 5.63 -3.18
CA ARG A 81 -3.75 6.48 -2.20
C ARG A 81 -2.98 6.61 -0.89
N LEU A 82 -2.43 5.50 -0.38
CA LEU A 82 -1.57 5.52 0.80
C LEU A 82 -0.32 6.38 0.56
N GLY A 83 0.26 6.29 -0.64
CA GLY A 83 1.36 7.15 -1.08
C GLY A 83 1.00 8.64 -1.06
N GLU A 84 -0.12 9.02 -1.68
CA GLU A 84 -0.61 10.40 -1.74
C GLU A 84 -0.81 11.00 -0.34
N LEU A 85 -1.38 10.21 0.58
CA LEU A 85 -1.60 10.64 1.96
C LEU A 85 -0.30 10.97 2.70
N VAL A 86 0.83 10.37 2.30
CA VAL A 86 2.15 10.62 2.88
C VAL A 86 3.07 11.44 1.97
N GLY A 87 2.50 12.08 0.94
CA GLY A 87 3.20 13.03 0.07
C GLY A 87 3.97 12.42 -1.10
N LEU A 88 3.68 11.17 -1.49
CA LEU A 88 4.13 10.58 -2.75
C LEU A 88 3.14 10.91 -3.87
N SER A 89 3.65 11.34 -5.03
CA SER A 89 2.80 11.57 -6.21
C SER A 89 2.46 10.25 -6.90
N ARG A 90 1.19 10.04 -7.24
CA ARG A 90 0.75 8.93 -8.09
C ARG A 90 1.43 8.95 -9.47
N GLU A 91 1.74 10.14 -9.99
CA GLU A 91 2.44 10.33 -11.28
C GLU A 91 3.88 9.80 -11.26
N SER A 92 4.45 9.53 -10.09
CA SER A 92 5.78 8.92 -10.00
C SER A 92 5.78 7.43 -10.33
N GLU A 93 4.60 6.81 -10.42
CA GLU A 93 4.44 5.38 -10.74
C GLU A 93 5.30 4.46 -9.86
N PHE A 94 5.58 4.89 -8.61
CA PHE A 94 6.56 4.23 -7.74
C PHE A 94 6.24 2.75 -7.45
N ALA A 95 4.97 2.37 -7.52
CA ALA A 95 4.55 1.00 -7.26
C ALA A 95 4.81 0.08 -8.47
N GLU A 96 4.83 0.62 -9.69
CA GLU A 96 5.07 -0.16 -10.92
C GLU A 96 6.43 -0.87 -10.89
N GLU A 97 7.44 -0.25 -10.28
CA GLU A 97 8.78 -0.84 -10.18
C GLU A 97 8.81 -2.12 -9.35
N TRP A 98 7.84 -2.34 -8.45
CA TRP A 98 7.91 -3.38 -7.42
C TRP A 98 6.72 -4.34 -7.41
N ARG A 99 5.67 -4.09 -8.18
CA ARG A 99 4.45 -4.92 -8.23
C ARG A 99 4.59 -6.27 -8.94
N GLY A 100 5.78 -6.82 -9.13
CA GLY A 100 5.94 -8.13 -9.80
C GLY A 100 5.37 -8.18 -11.22
N ASP A 101 5.06 -9.39 -11.70
CA ASP A 101 4.46 -9.62 -13.04
C ASP A 101 2.95 -9.88 -12.97
N TRP A 102 2.29 -9.42 -11.89
CA TRP A 102 0.84 -9.54 -11.74
C TRP A 102 0.08 -8.38 -12.37
#